data_AF-A0A2N0YY55-F1
#
_entry.id   AF-A0A2N0YY55-F1
#
_cell.length_a   1.000
_cell.length_b   1.000
_cell.length_c   1.000
_cell.angle_alpha   90.00
_cell.angle_beta   90.00
_cell.angle_gamma   90.00
#
_symmetry.space_group_name_H-M   'P 1'
#
loop_
_entity.id
_entity.type
_entity.pdbx_description
1 polymer ?
#
loop_
_entity_poly.entity_id
_entity_poly.type
_entity_poly.pdbx_seq_one_letter_code
_entity_poly.pdbx_strand_id
1 'polypeptide(L)'
;MNRHQPYKTNLQPTIDNLTQAIFVVNRHAKTATDPKFLYKLKQNSLEKLLKEGKAKKVGLHFSSNPKNSQQQSDILVECGKYMFHLPPTKQDFRDLPHLGSLRTDVRNPKSTLSLNQAKKLLIHYTGLKESSPDNNLRRKKYEKPIFKKLGESY
;
A
#
# COMPACT_ATOMS: atom_id res chain seq x y z
N MET A 1 -26.01 -12.00 -9.12
CA MET A 1 -24.82 -12.72 -9.65
C MET A 1 -23.69 -11.73 -9.90
N ASN A 2 -22.82 -11.49 -8.91
CA ASN A 2 -21.65 -10.63 -9.11
C ASN A 2 -20.56 -11.43 -9.82
N ARG A 3 -20.41 -11.20 -11.13
CA ARG A 3 -19.31 -11.77 -11.91
C ARG A 3 -18.02 -11.15 -11.38
N HIS A 4 -17.21 -11.93 -10.66
CA HIS A 4 -15.81 -11.59 -10.43
C HIS A 4 -15.12 -11.55 -11.79
N GLN A 5 -15.12 -10.39 -12.43
CA GLN A 5 -14.30 -10.18 -13.61
C GLN A 5 -12.86 -10.44 -13.18
N PRO A 6 -12.16 -11.40 -13.83
CA PRO A 6 -10.76 -11.64 -13.55
C PRO A 6 -10.06 -10.29 -13.73
N TYR A 7 -9.12 -9.97 -12.83
CA TYR A 7 -8.36 -8.72 -12.80
C TYR A 7 -7.57 -8.50 -14.10
N LYS A 8 -8.28 -8.23 -15.20
CA LYS A 8 -7.72 -7.93 -16.51
C LYS A 8 -7.32 -6.47 -16.48
N THR A 9 -6.02 -6.26 -16.55
CA THR A 9 -5.41 -4.95 -16.70
C THR A 9 -5.04 -4.78 -18.15
N ASN A 10 -5.43 -3.67 -18.76
CA ASN A 10 -4.93 -3.32 -20.10
C ASN A 10 -3.51 -2.73 -20.04
N LEU A 11 -3.00 -2.45 -18.83
CA LEU A 11 -1.64 -1.99 -18.61
C LEU A 11 -0.68 -3.16 -18.49
N GLN A 12 0.42 -3.07 -19.22
CA GLN A 12 1.54 -3.99 -19.11
C GLN A 12 2.36 -3.71 -17.84
N PRO A 13 2.86 -4.74 -17.13
CA PRO A 13 3.65 -4.60 -15.91
C PRO A 13 5.10 -4.20 -16.20
N THR A 14 5.30 -3.04 -16.83
CA THR A 14 6.62 -2.41 -17.00
C THR A 14 7.11 -1.80 -15.68
N ILE A 15 8.42 -1.58 -15.54
CA ILE A 15 9.01 -0.99 -14.33
C ILE A 15 8.37 0.38 -14.03
N ASP A 16 8.18 1.22 -15.04
CA ASP A 16 7.56 2.54 -14.90
C ASP A 16 6.09 2.47 -14.46
N ASN A 17 5.32 1.51 -14.97
CA ASN A 17 3.92 1.34 -14.57
C ASN A 17 3.82 0.78 -13.16
N LEU A 18 4.67 -0.19 -12.80
CA LEU A 18 4.70 -0.80 -11.48
C LEU A 18 5.11 0.20 -10.40
N THR A 19 6.16 0.99 -10.64
CA THR A 19 6.65 2.01 -9.70
C THR A 19 5.62 3.11 -9.48
N GLN A 20 5.00 3.61 -10.56
CA GLN A 20 3.88 4.55 -10.47
C GLN A 20 2.70 3.95 -9.69
N ALA A 21 2.35 2.69 -9.96
CA ALA A 21 1.25 2.03 -9.27
C ALA A 21 1.52 1.87 -7.76
N ILE A 22 2.75 1.48 -7.38
CA ILE A 22 3.18 1.38 -5.98
C ILE A 22 3.08 2.75 -5.30
N PHE A 23 3.53 3.83 -5.96
CA PHE A 23 3.43 5.18 -5.44
C PHE A 23 1.98 5.62 -5.19
N VAL A 24 1.10 5.37 -6.16
CA VAL A 24 -0.33 5.67 -6.02
C VAL A 24 -0.94 4.88 -4.87
N VAL A 25 -0.74 3.56 -4.82
CA VAL A 25 -1.27 2.69 -3.75
C VAL A 25 -0.80 3.17 -2.37
N ASN A 26 0.47 3.51 -2.22
CA ASN A 26 1.01 4.03 -0.96
C ASN A 26 0.39 5.38 -0.56
N ARG A 27 0.17 6.28 -1.52
CA ARG A 27 -0.50 7.58 -1.27
C ARG A 27 -1.92 7.36 -0.74
N HIS A 28 -2.68 6.47 -1.37
CA HIS A 28 -4.06 6.18 -0.98
C HIS A 28 -4.17 5.34 0.29
N ALA A 29 -3.19 4.49 0.62
CA ALA A 29 -3.17 3.73 1.87
C ALA A 29 -3.16 4.64 3.11
N LYS A 30 -2.66 5.88 3.01
CA LYS A 30 -2.68 6.85 4.12
C LYS A 30 -4.06 7.42 4.41
N THR A 31 -4.99 7.33 3.45
CA THR A 31 -6.32 7.95 3.53
C THR A 31 -7.46 6.95 3.38
N ALA A 32 -7.15 5.68 3.12
CA ALA A 32 -8.16 4.64 2.90
C ALA A 32 -8.79 4.18 4.21
N THR A 33 -10.10 3.91 4.19
CA THR A 33 -10.83 3.33 5.33
C THR A 33 -10.34 1.93 5.70
N ASP A 34 -9.90 1.14 4.70
CA ASP A 34 -9.20 -0.14 4.93
C ASP A 34 -7.81 -0.11 4.26
N PRO A 35 -6.77 0.29 5.00
CA PRO A 35 -5.42 0.44 4.46
C PRO A 35 -4.62 -0.87 4.44
N LYS A 36 -5.06 -1.91 5.15
CA LYS A 36 -4.28 -3.14 5.38
C LYS A 36 -3.92 -3.82 4.07
N PHE A 37 -4.89 -3.97 3.17
CA PHE A 37 -4.68 -4.60 1.87
C PHE A 37 -3.70 -3.80 1.00
N LEU A 38 -3.83 -2.47 0.98
CA LEU A 38 -2.96 -1.60 0.17
C LEU A 38 -1.51 -1.62 0.65
N TYR A 39 -1.26 -1.64 1.97
CA TYR A 39 0.08 -1.82 2.51
C TYR A 39 0.69 -3.17 2.15
N LYS A 40 -0.09 -4.25 2.30
CA LYS A 40 0.34 -5.59 1.89
C LYS A 40 0.68 -5.64 0.40
N LEU A 41 -0.14 -5.03 -0.44
CA LEU A 41 0.06 -4.98 -1.88
C LEU A 41 1.33 -4.21 -2.26
N LYS A 42 1.57 -3.04 -1.64
CA LYS A 42 2.81 -2.25 -1.79
C LYS A 42 4.03 -3.07 -1.39
N GLN A 43 4.00 -3.69 -0.21
CA GLN A 43 5.14 -4.46 0.30
C GLN A 43 5.49 -5.64 -0.62
N ASN A 44 4.51 -6.48 -0.97
CA ASN A 44 4.74 -7.65 -1.83
C ASN A 44 5.22 -7.25 -3.23
N SER A 45 4.73 -6.14 -3.77
CA SER A 45 5.18 -5.62 -5.07
C SER A 45 6.65 -5.22 -5.03
N LEU A 46 7.08 -4.51 -3.98
CA LEU A 46 8.49 -4.11 -3.81
C LEU A 46 9.41 -5.31 -3.55
N GLU A 47 9.00 -6.25 -2.71
CA GLU A 47 9.75 -7.48 -2.47
C GLU A 47 9.93 -8.30 -3.75
N LYS A 48 8.88 -8.39 -4.59
CA LYS A 48 8.97 -9.06 -5.89
C LYS A 48 9.90 -8.32 -6.85
N LEU A 49 9.84 -6.99 -6.92
CA LEU A 49 10.75 -6.18 -7.74
C LEU A 49 12.22 -6.33 -7.30
N LEU A 50 12.48 -6.40 -5.98
CA LEU A 50 13.81 -6.66 -5.44
C LEU A 50 14.31 -8.06 -5.84
N LYS A 51 13.46 -9.09 -5.73
CA LYS A 51 13.80 -10.47 -6.16
C LYS A 51 14.07 -10.57 -7.66
N GLU A 52 13.34 -9.81 -8.47
CA GLU A 52 13.52 -9.74 -9.93
C GLU A 52 14.70 -8.85 -10.36
N GLY A 53 15.42 -8.22 -9.43
CA GLY A 53 16.52 -7.30 -9.75
C GLY A 53 16.09 -5.98 -10.40
N LYS A 54 14.79 -5.65 -10.38
CA LYS A 54 14.22 -4.42 -10.95
C LYS A 54 14.21 -3.24 -9.97
N ALA A 55 14.52 -3.51 -8.70
CA ALA A 55 14.69 -2.53 -7.64
C ALA A 55 15.99 -2.80 -6.90
N LYS A 56 16.56 -1.76 -6.29
CA LYS A 56 17.81 -1.84 -5.54
C LYS A 56 17.63 -1.23 -4.15
N LYS A 57 18.17 -1.89 -3.13
CA LYS A 57 18.36 -1.27 -1.81
C LYS A 57 19.56 -0.34 -1.88
N VAL A 58 19.35 0.94 -1.64
CA VAL A 58 20.39 1.98 -1.76
C VAL A 58 21.13 2.17 -0.45
N GLY A 59 20.39 2.22 0.66
CA GLY A 59 20.96 2.52 1.98
C GLY A 59 19.90 2.61 3.06
N LEU A 60 20.29 3.06 4.24
CA LEU A 60 19.40 3.30 5.39
C LEU A 60 19.28 4.80 5.66
N HIS A 61 18.06 5.28 5.91
CA HIS A 61 17.80 6.62 6.42
C HIS A 61 17.27 6.55 7.84
N PHE A 62 17.49 7.60 8.63
CA PHE A 62 16.73 7.75 9.88
C PHE A 62 15.24 7.96 9.57
N SER A 63 14.39 7.26 10.31
CA SER A 63 12.95 7.40 10.21
C SER A 63 12.51 8.73 10.78
N SER A 64 11.63 9.43 10.06
CA SER A 64 11.09 10.73 10.49
C SER A 64 10.19 10.65 11.74
N ASN A 65 9.55 9.50 11.97
CA ASN A 65 8.57 9.31 13.05
C ASN A 65 8.95 8.10 13.93
N PRO A 66 10.05 8.18 14.69
CA PRO A 66 10.48 7.10 15.57
C PRO A 66 9.43 6.82 16.66
N LYS A 67 9.20 5.54 16.96
CA LYS A 67 8.39 5.14 18.12
C LYS A 67 9.26 5.06 19.38
N ASN A 68 8.63 5.26 20.55
CA ASN A 68 9.24 5.11 21.87
C ASN A 68 10.48 5.99 22.10
N SER A 69 10.57 7.13 21.41
CA SER A 69 11.72 8.05 21.48
C SER A 69 13.07 7.38 21.15
N GLN A 70 13.06 6.27 20.42
CA GLN A 70 14.27 5.56 19.99
C GLN A 70 14.52 5.83 18.51
N GLN A 71 15.77 6.15 18.17
CA GLN A 71 16.13 6.32 16.77
C GLN A 71 15.91 5.02 15.99
N GLN A 72 15.16 5.11 14.88
CA GLN A 72 14.88 4.01 13.98
C GLN A 72 15.38 4.36 12.59
N SER A 73 15.72 3.34 11.81
CA SER A 73 16.12 3.52 10.41
C SER A 73 15.13 2.81 9.48
N ASP A 74 14.99 3.32 8.26
CA ASP A 74 14.20 2.74 7.18
C ASP A 74 15.12 2.47 5.99
N ILE A 75 14.89 1.37 5.27
CA ILE A 75 15.63 1.09 4.02
C ILE A 75 15.10 2.01 2.93
N LEU A 76 16.01 2.67 2.22
CA LEU A 76 15.74 3.35 0.97
C LEU A 76 15.85 2.36 -0.19
N VAL A 77 14.75 2.14 -0.89
CA VAL A 77 14.67 1.32 -2.10
C VAL A 77 14.43 2.22 -3.30
N GLU A 78 15.31 2.11 -4.29
CA GLU A 78 15.18 2.78 -5.57
C GLU A 78 14.61 1.79 -6.60
N CYS A 79 13.62 2.25 -7.36
CA CYS A 79 13.06 1.51 -8.48
C CYS A 79 12.65 2.49 -9.57
N GLY A 80 13.36 2.45 -10.71
CA GLY A 80 13.21 3.44 -11.77
C GLY A 80 13.43 4.86 -11.25
N LYS A 81 12.46 5.75 -11.50
CA LYS A 81 12.49 7.16 -11.05
C LYS A 81 11.90 7.38 -9.66
N TYR A 82 11.57 6.30 -8.95
CA TYR A 82 10.86 6.35 -7.68
C TYR A 82 11.70 5.78 -6.55
N MET A 83 11.55 6.37 -5.37
CA MET A 83 12.16 5.92 -4.13
C MET A 83 11.09 5.57 -3.10
N PHE A 84 11.30 4.48 -2.38
CA PHE A 84 10.38 3.96 -1.39
C PHE A 84 11.12 3.60 -0.11
N HIS A 85 10.42 3.75 1.02
CA HIS A 85 10.91 3.28 2.31
C HIS A 85 10.27 1.94 2.69
N LEU A 86 11.09 1.03 3.22
CA LEU A 86 10.68 -0.26 3.78
C LEU A 86 11.25 -0.45 5.19
N PRO A 87 10.58 -1.22 6.07
CA PRO A 87 11.15 -1.61 7.35
C PRO A 87 12.47 -2.37 7.16
N PRO A 88 13.51 -2.08 7.95
CA PRO A 88 14.80 -2.76 7.83
C PRO A 88 14.78 -4.16 8.42
N THR A 89 15.60 -5.05 7.87
CA THR A 89 15.96 -6.33 8.49
C THR A 89 17.34 -6.25 9.15
N LYS A 90 17.66 -7.22 10.02
CA LYS A 90 19.00 -7.29 10.66
C LYS A 90 20.15 -7.37 9.64
N GLN A 91 19.90 -7.95 8.48
CA GLN A 91 20.90 -8.09 7.43
C GLN A 91 21.16 -6.75 6.72
N ASP A 92 20.12 -5.93 6.56
CA ASP A 92 20.24 -4.61 5.93
C ASP A 92 21.17 -3.68 6.70
N PHE A 93 21.18 -3.74 8.03
CA PHE A 93 22.12 -2.98 8.86
C PHE A 93 23.59 -3.39 8.71
N ARG A 94 23.85 -4.62 8.23
CA ARG A 94 25.22 -5.09 8.00
C ARG A 94 25.69 -4.74 6.60
N ASP A 95 24.79 -4.86 5.62
CA ASP A 95 25.16 -4.82 4.21
C ASP A 95 25.01 -3.42 3.58
N LEU A 96 24.20 -2.54 4.17
CA LEU A 96 23.88 -1.24 3.60
C LEU A 96 24.50 -0.09 4.40
N PRO A 97 25.00 0.96 3.72
CA PRO A 97 25.47 2.16 4.38
C PRO A 97 24.31 2.96 4.97
N HIS A 98 24.57 3.66 6.08
CA HIS A 98 23.65 4.64 6.62
C HIS A 98 23.85 6.00 5.92
N LEU A 99 22.81 6.50 5.26
CA LEU A 99 22.81 7.73 4.46
C LEU A 99 22.46 8.98 5.29
N GLY A 100 22.12 8.79 6.56
CA GLY A 100 21.83 9.87 7.50
C GLY A 100 20.36 10.28 7.50
N SER A 101 20.11 11.58 7.62
CA SER A 101 18.77 12.15 7.64
C SER A 101 18.18 12.28 6.24
N LEU A 102 16.89 12.01 6.11
CA LEU A 102 16.17 12.15 4.85
C LEU A 102 16.21 13.61 4.37
N ARG A 103 16.75 13.85 3.18
CA ARG A 103 16.65 15.16 2.53
C ARG A 103 15.24 15.37 1.98
N THR A 104 14.66 16.55 2.22
CA THR A 104 13.27 16.88 1.87
C THR A 104 13.08 17.47 0.47
N ASP A 105 14.18 17.73 -0.23
CA ASP A 105 14.28 18.30 -1.57
C ASP A 105 13.97 17.26 -2.67
N VAL A 106 14.34 16.00 -2.45
CA VAL A 106 14.11 14.92 -3.42
C VAL A 106 12.68 14.38 -3.30
N ARG A 107 11.91 14.47 -4.38
CA ARG A 107 10.51 14.00 -4.44
C ARG A 107 10.28 13.05 -5.60
N ASN A 108 9.43 12.05 -5.34
CA ASN A 108 8.94 11.15 -6.38
C ASN A 108 8.12 11.94 -7.44
N PRO A 109 8.27 11.60 -8.73
CA PRO A 109 7.54 12.27 -9.79
C PRO A 109 6.03 12.00 -9.72
N LYS A 110 5.24 12.91 -10.29
CA LYS A 110 3.77 12.79 -10.32
C LYS A 110 3.35 11.55 -11.12
N SER A 111 2.40 10.78 -10.60
CA SER A 111 1.81 9.62 -11.27
C SER A 111 0.61 10.01 -12.12
N THR A 112 0.44 9.36 -13.27
CA THR A 112 -0.76 9.49 -14.13
C THR A 112 -1.83 8.44 -13.84
N LEU A 113 -1.49 7.38 -13.10
CA LEU A 113 -2.38 6.25 -12.82
C LEU A 113 -3.46 6.57 -11.78
N SER A 114 -4.68 6.07 -12.01
CA SER A 114 -5.73 6.04 -10.99
C SER A 114 -5.48 4.93 -9.97
N LEU A 115 -6.05 5.06 -8.75
CA LEU A 115 -5.97 4.03 -7.71
C LEU A 115 -6.48 2.66 -8.20
N ASN A 116 -7.58 2.65 -8.94
CA ASN A 116 -8.19 1.40 -9.39
C ASN A 116 -7.29 0.68 -10.41
N GLN A 117 -6.71 1.43 -11.36
CA GLN A 117 -5.72 0.88 -12.30
C GLN A 117 -4.47 0.38 -11.57
N ALA A 118 -3.92 1.18 -10.66
CA ALA A 118 -2.75 0.82 -9.88
C ALA A 118 -2.99 -0.46 -9.07
N LYS A 119 -4.13 -0.55 -8.37
CA LYS A 119 -4.51 -1.73 -7.58
C LYS A 119 -4.62 -2.97 -8.46
N LYS A 120 -5.35 -2.89 -9.58
CA LYS A 120 -5.49 -4.01 -10.51
C LYS A 120 -4.14 -4.46 -11.08
N LEU A 121 -3.28 -3.50 -11.46
CA LEU A 121 -1.94 -3.80 -11.99
C LEU A 121 -1.08 -4.53 -10.97
N LEU A 122 -1.03 -4.06 -9.73
CA LEU A 122 -0.24 -4.71 -8.69
C LEU A 122 -0.84 -6.06 -8.27
N ILE A 123 -2.17 -6.20 -8.25
CA ILE A 123 -2.83 -7.50 -8.02
C ILE A 123 -2.44 -8.49 -9.12
N HIS A 124 -2.50 -8.07 -10.38
CA HIS A 124 -2.10 -8.91 -11.50
C HIS A 124 -0.62 -9.30 -11.42
N TYR A 125 0.25 -8.34 -11.09
CA TYR A 125 1.69 -8.57 -10.97
C TYR A 125 2.06 -9.46 -9.77
N THR A 126 1.45 -9.27 -8.60
CA THR A 126 1.77 -10.01 -7.38
C THR A 126 0.99 -11.32 -7.21
N GLY A 127 -0.15 -11.46 -7.88
CA GLY A 127 -1.08 -12.58 -7.68
C GLY A 127 -1.90 -12.49 -6.38
N LEU A 128 -1.79 -11.38 -5.62
CA LEU A 128 -2.53 -11.21 -4.38
C LEU A 128 -4.02 -11.00 -4.64
N LYS A 129 -4.86 -11.77 -3.95
CA LYS A 129 -6.31 -11.57 -3.97
C LYS A 129 -6.72 -10.67 -2.82
N GLU A 130 -7.56 -9.69 -3.12
CA GLU A 130 -8.25 -8.92 -2.10
C GLU A 130 -9.19 -9.88 -1.37
N SER A 131 -9.00 -10.05 -0.06
CA SER A 131 -10.04 -10.68 0.76
C SER A 131 -11.23 -9.75 0.67
N SER A 132 -12.25 -10.16 -0.08
CA SER A 132 -13.52 -9.45 -0.06
C SER A 132 -13.90 -9.28 1.41
N PRO A 133 -14.17 -8.05 1.90
CA PRO A 133 -14.86 -7.93 3.16
C PRO A 133 -16.09 -8.81 2.99
N ASP A 134 -16.30 -9.73 3.92
CA ASP A 134 -17.43 -10.63 3.89
C ASP A 134 -18.67 -9.76 3.67
N ASN A 135 -19.21 -9.76 2.44
CA ASN A 135 -20.45 -9.05 2.13
C ASN A 135 -21.63 -9.72 2.87
N ASN A 136 -21.34 -10.73 3.70
CA ASN A 136 -22.19 -11.30 4.73
C ASN A 136 -22.22 -10.51 6.04
N LEU A 137 -21.64 -9.31 6.12
CA LEU A 137 -22.30 -8.28 6.92
C LEU A 137 -23.58 -7.91 6.18
N ARG A 138 -24.61 -8.76 6.37
CA ARG A 138 -26.01 -8.48 6.05
C ARG A 138 -26.18 -7.01 6.39
N ARG A 139 -26.40 -6.15 5.38
CA ARG A 139 -26.83 -4.78 5.61
C ARG A 139 -28.05 -4.94 6.51
N LYS A 140 -27.89 -4.78 7.83
CA LYS A 140 -29.03 -4.79 8.74
C LYS A 140 -29.91 -3.70 8.17
N LYS A 141 -31.06 -4.07 7.62
CA LYS A 141 -32.05 -3.07 7.21
C LYS A 141 -32.21 -2.18 8.43
N TYR A 142 -31.98 -0.90 8.24
CA TYR A 142 -32.20 0.07 9.30
C TYR A 142 -33.67 -0.04 9.70
N GLU A 143 -33.91 -0.65 10.85
CA GLU A 143 -35.23 -0.70 11.45
C GLU A 143 -35.41 0.61 12.19
N LYS A 144 -36.29 1.47 11.64
CA LYS A 144 -36.64 2.72 12.29
C LYS A 144 -37.18 2.40 13.70
N PRO A 145 -36.65 3.03 14.77
CA PRO A 145 -37.24 2.86 16.09
C PRO A 145 -38.68 3.35 16.05
N ILE A 146 -39.62 2.50 16.48
CA ILE A 146 -41.03 2.89 16.61
C ILE A 146 -41.17 3.57 17.97
N PHE A 147 -41.38 4.88 17.97
CA PHE A 147 -41.74 5.62 19.17
C PHE A 147 -43.25 5.46 19.41
N LYS A 148 -43.63 4.64 20.39
CA LYS A 148 -45.00 4.64 20.94
C LYS A 148 -45.19 5.89 21.82
N LYS A 149 -46.43 6.38 21.92
CA LYS A 149 -46.78 7.48 22.82
C LYS A 149 -46.76 7.00 24.27
N LEU A 150 -46.45 7.92 25.20
CA LEU A 150 -46.40 7.63 26.63
C LEU A 150 -47.76 7.12 27.12
N GLY A 151 -47.81 5.89 27.64
CA GLY A 151 -49.03 5.28 28.21
C GLY A 151 -49.55 4.01 27.52
N GLU A 152 -48.98 3.60 26.39
CA GLU A 152 -49.35 2.34 25.72
C GLU A 152 -48.40 1.19 26.12
N SER A 153 -48.94 0.04 26.53
CA SER A 153 -48.17 -1.18 26.78
C SER A 153 -47.86 -1.96 25.48
N TYR A 154 -46.88 -2.88 25.55
CA TYR A 154 -46.28 -3.58 24.40
C TYR A 154 -47.25 -4.46 23.62
#